data_AF-A0A925UC08-F1
#
_entry.id   AF-A0A925UC08-F1
#
_cell.length_a   1.000
_cell.length_b   1.000
_cell.length_c   1.000
_cell.angle_alpha   90.00
_cell.angle_beta   90.00
_cell.angle_gamma   90.00
#
_symmetry.space_group_name_H-M   'P 1'
#
loop_
_entity.id
_entity.type
_entity.pdbx_description
1 polymer ?
#
loop_
_entity_poly.entity_id
_entity_poly.type
_entity_poly.pdbx_seq_one_letter_code
_entity_poly.pdbx_strand_id
1 'polypeptide(L)'
;MIKHVKLFAPFLMSVFHSSYGQNQTNAPQDNISKGLYSESRIKEAATSKVPISMVRNVKLARNGDILIASYLGVYRYNGTSFNNLTSKISSPRFSSFWDVLEDRKGNLWLGTRDSGVYHYHGKSYQHFPVS
;
A
#
# COMPACT_ATOMS: atom_id res chain seq x y z
N MET A 1 -29.74 41.57 -36.23
CA MET A 1 -30.52 40.88 -35.19
C MET A 1 -29.57 39.96 -34.43
N ILE A 2 -29.82 39.74 -33.12
CA ILE A 2 -29.02 38.97 -32.14
C ILE A 2 -28.00 39.81 -31.34
N LYS A 3 -28.48 40.23 -30.17
CA LYS A 3 -27.72 40.61 -28.96
C LYS A 3 -27.25 39.31 -28.30
N HIS A 4 -26.01 39.22 -27.79
CA HIS A 4 -25.67 38.52 -26.54
C HIS A 4 -24.28 38.98 -26.07
N VAL A 5 -24.27 39.97 -25.18
CA VAL A 5 -23.10 40.35 -24.38
C VAL A 5 -22.92 39.29 -23.30
N LYS A 6 -21.69 38.75 -23.19
CA LYS A 6 -21.29 37.72 -22.24
C LYS A 6 -21.53 38.20 -20.80
N LEU A 7 -22.55 37.66 -20.16
CA LEU A 7 -22.86 37.87 -18.76
C LEU A 7 -22.29 36.70 -17.95
N PHE A 8 -20.99 36.70 -17.67
CA PHE A 8 -20.37 35.71 -16.76
C PHE A 8 -19.11 36.30 -16.09
N ALA A 9 -19.27 37.48 -15.49
CA ALA A 9 -18.17 38.20 -14.86
C ALA A 9 -18.30 38.51 -13.36
N PRO A 10 -19.31 37.99 -12.62
CA PRO A 10 -19.17 37.94 -11.16
C PRO A 10 -19.56 36.57 -10.60
N PHE A 11 -18.71 35.57 -10.78
CA PHE A 11 -18.76 34.37 -9.93
C PHE A 11 -17.38 33.90 -9.45
N LEU A 12 -16.31 34.64 -9.78
CA LEU A 12 -14.94 34.27 -9.41
C LEU A 12 -14.37 35.03 -8.19
N MET A 13 -15.18 35.81 -7.47
CA MET A 13 -14.71 36.58 -6.31
C MET A 13 -15.36 36.21 -4.97
N SER A 14 -16.09 35.10 -4.86
CA SER A 14 -16.69 34.65 -3.58
C SER A 14 -16.07 33.38 -2.98
N VAL A 15 -15.04 32.78 -3.60
CA VAL A 15 -14.46 31.51 -3.10
C VAL A 15 -13.18 31.70 -2.24
N PHE A 16 -12.69 32.93 -2.07
CA PHE A 16 -11.41 33.17 -1.37
C PHE A 16 -11.50 33.66 0.09
N HIS A 17 -12.64 33.53 0.77
CA HIS A 17 -12.77 34.00 2.17
C HIS A 17 -13.12 32.92 3.22
N SER A 18 -13.01 31.63 2.93
CA SER A 18 -13.26 30.56 3.94
C SER A 18 -12.08 29.64 4.23
N SER A 19 -10.83 30.06 3.99
CA SER A 19 -9.64 29.26 4.31
C SER A 19 -8.66 29.93 5.29
N TYR A 20 -9.03 31.04 5.92
CA TYR A 20 -8.26 31.58 7.04
C TYR A 20 -8.74 30.93 8.34
N GLY A 21 -8.17 29.79 8.69
CA GLY A 21 -8.52 29.10 9.94
C GLY A 21 -7.87 27.74 10.19
N GLN A 22 -7.07 27.19 9.29
CA GLN A 22 -6.23 26.04 9.65
C GLN A 22 -4.91 26.54 10.22
N ASN A 23 -4.88 26.70 11.55
CA ASN A 23 -3.61 26.72 12.27
C ASN A 23 -2.89 25.42 11.93
N GLN A 24 -1.70 25.53 11.33
CA GLN A 24 -0.79 24.39 11.21
C GLN A 24 -0.44 23.94 12.62
N THR A 25 -1.08 22.88 13.11
CA THR A 25 -0.54 22.10 14.21
C THR A 25 0.72 21.44 13.67
N ASN A 26 1.89 21.93 14.10
CA ASN A 26 3.13 21.21 13.90
C ASN A 26 2.93 19.81 14.47
N ALA A 27 3.02 18.79 13.62
CA ALA A 27 3.04 17.40 14.08
C ALA A 27 4.15 17.25 15.12
N PRO A 28 3.97 16.43 16.18
CA PRO A 28 5.04 16.13 17.10
C PRO A 28 6.28 15.71 16.30
N GLN A 29 7.40 16.40 16.51
CA GLN A 29 8.69 15.93 16.01
C GLN A 29 9.11 14.73 16.86
N ASP A 30 8.46 13.60 16.60
CA ASP A 30 8.94 12.31 17.04
C ASP A 30 10.10 11.96 16.11
N ASN A 31 11.30 11.86 16.68
CA ASN A 31 12.55 11.56 15.98
C ASN A 31 12.61 10.09 15.50
N ILE A 32 11.50 9.55 15.00
CA ILE A 32 11.37 8.20 14.45
C ILE A 32 11.43 8.31 12.93
N SER A 33 12.52 7.78 12.39
CA SER A 33 12.79 7.62 10.95
C SER A 33 11.55 7.37 10.08
N LYS A 34 11.30 8.27 9.12
CA LYS A 34 10.49 8.15 7.89
C LYS A 34 9.90 6.76 7.58
N GLY A 35 8.84 6.36 8.25
CA GLY A 35 8.06 5.16 7.95
C GLY A 35 6.63 5.31 8.49
N LEU A 36 5.62 4.91 7.69
CA LEU A 36 4.19 5.06 8.02
C LEU A 36 3.75 4.25 9.26
N TYR A 37 4.58 3.34 9.76
CA TYR A 37 4.30 2.41 10.88
C TYR A 37 5.45 2.38 11.87
N SER A 38 5.13 2.25 13.17
CA SER A 38 6.11 2.06 14.24
C SER A 38 6.82 0.70 14.14
N GLU A 39 8.01 0.61 14.71
CA GLU A 39 8.77 -0.65 14.83
C GLU A 39 7.98 -1.76 15.56
N SER A 40 7.11 -1.39 16.52
CA SER A 40 6.23 -2.34 17.20
C SER A 40 5.19 -2.95 16.24
N ARG A 41 4.54 -2.13 15.41
CA ARG A 41 3.57 -2.58 14.40
C ARG A 41 4.22 -3.42 13.32
N ILE A 42 5.45 -3.08 12.95
CA ILE A 42 6.28 -3.86 12.04
C ILE A 42 6.54 -5.27 12.59
N LYS A 43 6.97 -5.38 13.85
CA LYS A 43 7.24 -6.67 14.50
C LYS A 43 5.97 -7.50 14.67
N GLU A 44 4.87 -6.86 15.02
CA GLU A 44 3.55 -7.49 15.11
C GLU A 44 3.10 -8.03 13.74
N ALA A 45 3.29 -7.28 12.65
CA ALA A 45 2.91 -7.73 11.32
C ALA A 45 3.70 -8.96 10.85
N ALA A 46 4.97 -9.07 11.23
CA ALA A 46 5.81 -10.23 10.92
C ALA A 46 5.30 -11.53 11.56
N THR A 47 4.63 -11.44 12.70
CA THR A 47 4.07 -12.60 13.42
C THR A 47 2.56 -12.76 13.20
N SER A 48 1.88 -11.69 12.79
CA SER A 48 0.44 -11.70 12.53
C SER A 48 0.08 -12.63 11.39
N LYS A 49 -0.96 -13.45 11.62
CA LYS A 49 -1.58 -14.27 10.58
C LYS A 49 -2.45 -13.44 9.64
N VAL A 50 -3.02 -12.34 10.12
CA VAL A 50 -3.96 -11.50 9.34
C VAL A 50 -3.31 -10.18 8.91
N PRO A 51 -3.78 -9.55 7.82
CA PRO A 51 -3.33 -8.21 7.44
C PRO A 51 -3.76 -7.17 8.49
N ILE A 52 -2.79 -6.49 9.10
CA ILE A 52 -3.02 -5.40 10.08
C ILE A 52 -2.61 -4.02 9.55
N SER A 53 -2.34 -3.94 8.25
CA SER A 53 -1.85 -2.74 7.57
C SER A 53 -2.69 -2.42 6.34
N MET A 54 -2.48 -1.26 5.75
CA MET A 54 -3.24 -0.83 4.58
C MET A 54 -3.14 -1.86 3.44
N VAL A 55 -4.27 -2.40 3.03
CA VAL A 55 -4.38 -3.27 1.85
C VAL A 55 -4.25 -2.42 0.59
N ARG A 56 -3.40 -2.85 -0.34
CA ARG A 56 -3.13 -2.20 -1.62
C ARG A 56 -3.84 -2.89 -2.77
N ASN A 57 -3.85 -4.22 -2.77
CA ASN A 57 -4.49 -5.00 -3.81
C ASN A 57 -5.00 -6.34 -3.28
N VAL A 58 -6.04 -6.85 -3.91
CA VAL A 58 -6.65 -8.15 -3.62
C VAL A 58 -6.91 -8.87 -4.94
N LYS A 59 -6.41 -10.10 -5.09
CA LYS A 59 -6.58 -10.91 -6.30
C LYS A 59 -7.00 -12.33 -5.97
N LEU A 60 -7.85 -12.90 -6.82
CA LEU A 60 -8.18 -14.32 -6.80
C LEU A 60 -7.06 -15.10 -7.49
N ALA A 61 -6.48 -16.07 -6.80
CA ALA A 61 -5.54 -17.03 -7.36
C ALA A 61 -6.28 -18.12 -8.15
N ARG A 62 -5.57 -18.85 -9.02
CA ARG A 62 -6.14 -19.94 -9.82
C ARG A 62 -6.73 -21.07 -9.00
N ASN A 63 -6.19 -21.30 -7.80
CA ASN A 63 -6.68 -22.33 -6.89
C ASN A 63 -7.87 -21.87 -6.03
N GLY A 64 -8.39 -20.66 -6.25
CA GLY A 64 -9.49 -20.08 -5.47
C GLY A 64 -9.04 -19.33 -4.21
N ASP A 65 -7.75 -19.34 -3.87
CA ASP A 65 -7.25 -18.55 -2.74
C ASP A 65 -7.33 -17.04 -3.04
N ILE A 66 -7.44 -16.24 -1.99
CA ILE A 66 -7.34 -14.78 -2.09
C ILE A 66 -5.93 -14.34 -1.73
N LEU A 67 -5.27 -13.64 -2.64
CA LEU A 67 -3.97 -13.00 -2.44
C LEU A 67 -4.17 -11.53 -2.10
N ILE A 68 -3.50 -11.06 -1.05
CA ILE A 68 -3.68 -9.71 -0.49
C ILE A 68 -2.32 -9.06 -0.38
N ALA A 69 -2.06 -8.02 -1.18
CA ALA A 69 -0.88 -7.17 -1.02
C ALA A 69 -1.19 -6.06 -0.03
N SER A 70 -0.32 -5.84 0.95
CA SER A 70 -0.47 -4.80 1.97
C SER A 70 0.86 -4.12 2.32
N TYR A 71 0.79 -3.03 3.07
CA TYR A 71 1.99 -2.26 3.43
C TYR A 71 3.01 -3.04 4.26
N LEU A 72 2.57 -3.96 5.11
CA LEU A 72 3.44 -4.74 6.01
C LEU A 72 3.51 -6.23 5.62
N GLY A 73 3.04 -6.60 4.42
CA GLY A 73 3.21 -7.96 3.92
C GLY A 73 2.24 -8.37 2.83
N VAL A 74 2.49 -9.54 2.26
CA VAL A 74 1.55 -10.23 1.36
C VAL A 74 0.95 -11.43 2.09
N TYR A 75 -0.36 -11.52 2.07
CA TYR A 75 -1.13 -12.56 2.73
C TYR A 75 -1.87 -13.42 1.72
N ARG A 76 -2.08 -14.68 2.07
CA ARG A 76 -2.94 -15.62 1.34
C ARG A 76 -4.04 -16.09 2.26
N TYR A 77 -5.28 -16.08 1.77
CA TYR A 77 -6.45 -16.63 2.46
C TYR A 77 -7.03 -17.77 1.64
N ASN A 78 -7.17 -18.95 2.25
CA ASN A 78 -7.63 -20.17 1.58
C ASN A 78 -9.10 -20.50 1.83
N GLY A 79 -9.91 -19.51 2.24
CA GLY A 79 -11.30 -19.74 2.65
C GLY A 79 -11.47 -20.13 4.12
N THR A 80 -10.39 -20.43 4.85
CA THR A 80 -10.46 -20.78 6.27
C THR A 80 -9.44 -20.01 7.13
N SER A 81 -8.24 -19.78 6.60
CA SER A 81 -7.12 -19.23 7.37
C SER A 81 -6.25 -18.32 6.52
N PHE A 82 -5.64 -17.33 7.16
CA PHE A 82 -4.65 -16.47 6.54
C PHE A 82 -3.22 -16.97 6.80
N ASN A 83 -2.35 -16.79 5.81
CA ASN A 83 -0.92 -17.07 5.88
C ASN A 83 -0.11 -15.85 5.39
N ASN A 84 0.86 -15.40 6.19
CA ASN A 84 1.77 -14.32 5.80
C ASN A 84 2.92 -14.89 4.96
N LEU A 85 2.82 -14.66 3.64
CA LEU A 85 3.78 -15.14 2.64
C LEU A 85 5.08 -14.35 2.65
N THR A 86 5.22 -13.30 3.45
CA THR A 86 6.41 -12.44 3.47
C THR A 86 7.04 -12.34 4.85
N SER A 87 6.56 -13.13 5.82
CA SER A 87 7.07 -13.19 7.19
C SER A 87 8.58 -13.46 7.30
N LYS A 88 9.15 -14.16 6.30
CA LYS A 88 10.58 -14.49 6.22
C LYS A 88 11.42 -13.47 5.46
N ILE A 89 10.80 -12.50 4.79
CA ILE A 89 11.54 -11.45 4.08
C ILE A 89 12.01 -10.46 5.15
N SER A 90 13.31 -10.48 5.43
CA SER A 90 13.97 -9.64 6.43
C SER A 90 14.12 -8.19 5.94
N SER A 91 13.04 -7.43 5.77
CA SER A 91 13.13 -5.97 5.66
C SER A 91 11.77 -5.26 5.80
N PRO A 92 11.28 -5.05 7.03
CA PRO A 92 10.02 -4.35 7.24
C PRO A 92 10.10 -2.83 7.04
N ARG A 93 11.30 -2.25 6.95
CA ARG A 93 11.45 -0.79 6.75
C ARG A 93 11.11 -0.32 5.34
N PHE A 94 11.13 -1.22 4.34
CA PHE A 94 10.92 -0.85 2.94
C PHE A 94 9.92 -1.75 2.18
N SER A 95 9.37 -2.76 2.84
CA SER A 95 8.52 -3.76 2.18
C SER A 95 7.06 -3.29 2.05
N SER A 96 6.85 -2.12 1.44
CA SER A 96 5.53 -1.67 0.99
C SER A 96 5.14 -2.49 -0.25
N PHE A 97 4.35 -3.55 -0.08
CA PHE A 97 3.87 -4.37 -1.19
C PHE A 97 2.65 -3.72 -1.84
N TRP A 98 2.76 -3.43 -3.13
CA TRP A 98 1.71 -2.80 -3.91
C TRP A 98 0.88 -3.79 -4.69
N ASP A 99 1.52 -4.87 -5.13
CA ASP A 99 0.85 -5.87 -5.93
C ASP A 99 1.37 -7.28 -5.67
N VAL A 100 0.51 -8.25 -5.98
CA VAL A 100 0.82 -9.68 -6.00
C VAL A 100 0.25 -10.25 -7.28
N LEU A 101 1.02 -11.06 -8.00
CA LEU A 101 0.61 -11.70 -9.25
C LEU A 101 1.00 -13.17 -9.25
N GLU A 102 0.08 -14.05 -9.59
CA GLU A 102 0.38 -15.46 -9.80
C GLU A 102 0.76 -15.72 -11.27
N ASP A 103 1.91 -16.34 -11.51
CA ASP A 103 2.33 -16.78 -12.85
C ASP A 103 1.76 -18.16 -13.23
N ARG A 104 1.84 -18.52 -14.51
CA ARG A 104 1.25 -19.77 -15.04
C ARG A 104 1.77 -21.06 -14.39
N LYS A 105 2.91 -21.01 -13.69
CA LYS A 105 3.48 -22.14 -12.96
C LYS A 105 3.06 -22.16 -11.48
N GLY A 106 2.24 -21.21 -11.05
CA GLY A 106 1.77 -21.06 -9.67
C GLY A 106 2.73 -20.30 -8.75
N ASN A 107 3.80 -19.70 -9.29
CA ASN A 107 4.69 -18.85 -8.50
C ASN A 107 4.07 -17.47 -8.30
N LEU A 108 4.51 -16.77 -7.27
CA LEU A 108 4.02 -15.43 -6.98
C LEU A 108 5.09 -14.37 -7.23
N TRP A 109 4.69 -13.29 -7.88
CA TRP A 109 5.47 -12.07 -8.08
C TRP A 109 4.92 -10.99 -7.16
N LEU A 110 5.76 -10.50 -6.24
CA LEU A 110 5.39 -9.53 -5.21
C LEU A 110 6.05 -8.19 -5.57
N GLY A 111 5.24 -7.24 -6.04
CA GLY A 111 5.70 -5.91 -6.40
C GLY A 111 5.79 -5.02 -5.16
N THR A 112 6.95 -4.41 -4.95
CA THR A 112 7.15 -3.41 -3.89
C THR A 112 7.24 -2.00 -4.46
N ARG A 113 7.02 -1.00 -3.61
CA ARG A 113 7.13 0.41 -4.03
C ARG A 113 8.55 0.78 -4.45
N ASP A 114 9.49 0.50 -3.56
CA ASP A 114 10.82 1.11 -3.56
C ASP A 114 11.93 0.06 -3.46
N SER A 115 11.59 -1.24 -3.39
CA SER A 115 12.55 -2.34 -3.24
C SER A 115 12.55 -3.29 -4.45
N GLY A 116 11.92 -2.92 -5.57
CA GLY A 116 11.80 -3.80 -6.74
C GLY A 116 10.81 -4.95 -6.53
N VAL A 117 11.16 -6.15 -6.99
CA VAL A 117 10.24 -7.29 -7.09
C VAL A 117 10.81 -8.52 -6.39
N TYR A 118 9.95 -9.25 -5.68
CA TYR A 118 10.26 -10.56 -5.13
C TYR A 118 9.52 -11.64 -5.90
N HIS A 119 10.23 -12.71 -6.26
CA HIS A 119 9.64 -13.89 -6.84
C HIS A 119 9.64 -15.02 -5.82
N TYR A 120 8.45 -15.55 -5.53
CA TYR A 120 8.21 -16.54 -4.49
C TYR A 120 7.81 -17.89 -5.08
N HIS A 121 8.61 -18.89 -4.76
CA HIS A 121 8.48 -20.28 -5.24
C HIS A 121 8.04 -21.21 -4.11
N GLY A 122 6.97 -20.86 -3.38
CA GLY A 122 6.38 -21.66 -2.31
C GLY A 122 7.23 -21.81 -1.03
N LYS A 123 8.56 -21.83 -1.12
CA LYS A 123 9.47 -21.92 0.04
C LYS A 123 10.65 -20.96 -0.02
N SER A 124 11.04 -20.50 -1.22
CA SER A 124 12.16 -19.59 -1.43
C SER A 124 11.71 -18.28 -2.08
N TYR A 125 12.53 -17.25 -1.87
CA TYR A 125 12.38 -15.93 -2.48
C TYR A 125 13.63 -15.61 -3.30
N GLN A 126 13.41 -15.06 -4.49
CA GLN A 126 14.45 -14.38 -5.26
C GLN A 126 14.11 -12.89 -5.31
N HIS A 127 15.08 -12.05 -4.98
CA HIS A 127 14.89 -10.60 -4.96
C HIS A 127 15.53 -9.96 -6.19
N PHE A 128 14.76 -9.11 -6.87
CA PHE A 128 15.18 -8.30 -8.01
C PHE A 128 15.10 -6.81 -7.59
N PRO A 129 16.23 -6.19 -7.17
CA PRO A 129 16.22 -4.82 -6.67
C PRO A 129 15.99 -3.80 -7.79
N VAL A 130 15.54 -2.60 -7.41
CA VAL A 130 15.66 -1.42 -8.27
C VAL A 130 17.10 -0.91 -8.21
N SER A 131 17.68 -0.58 -9.37
CA SER A 131 19.05 -0.04 -9.53
C SER A 131 19.16 1.41 -9.12
#